data_AF-A0A8T5V5Y1-F1
#
_entry.id   AF-A0A8T5V5Y1-F1
#
_cell.length_a   1.000
_cell.length_b   1.000
_cell.length_c   1.000
_cell.angle_alpha   90.00
_cell.angle_beta   90.00
_cell.angle_gamma   90.00
#
_symmetry.space_group_name_H-M   'P 1'
#
loop_
_entity.id
_entity.type
_entity.pdbx_description
1 polymer ?
#
loop_
_entity_poly.entity_id
_entity_poly.type
_entity_poly.pdbx_seq_one_letter_code
_entity_poly.pdbx_strand_id
1 'polypeptide(L)'
;MIAFPNHSRSYDRTRRAVRFWGHDSAIEASFFINEGALKRLRPDASYDEAGFLNAFDSNRDLICAAAAKVYSRGSRGSYDLVAANF
;
A
#
# COMPACT_ATOMS: atom_id res chain seq x y z
N MET A 1 -17.21 1.28 3.16
CA MET A 1 -16.29 0.23 3.67
C MET A 1 -15.43 -0.15 2.48
N ILE A 2 -14.11 -0.02 2.57
CA ILE A 2 -13.26 -0.24 1.40
C ILE A 2 -12.86 -1.72 1.25
N ALA A 3 -12.97 -2.24 0.04
CA ALA A 3 -12.51 -3.57 -0.35
C ALA A 3 -11.29 -3.49 -1.27
N PHE A 4 -10.44 -4.51 -1.25
CA PHE A 4 -9.26 -4.61 -2.11
C PHE A 4 -9.35 -5.86 -3.00
N PRO A 5 -10.30 -5.93 -3.95
CA PRO A 5 -10.45 -7.09 -4.83
C PRO A 5 -9.32 -7.20 -5.85
N ASN A 6 -8.69 -6.06 -6.20
CA ASN A 6 -7.64 -6.03 -7.21
C ASN A 6 -6.28 -6.34 -6.58
N HIS A 7 -5.54 -7.26 -7.21
CA HIS A 7 -4.15 -7.54 -6.91
C HIS A 7 -3.18 -6.62 -7.67
N SER A 8 -3.72 -5.67 -8.43
CA SER A 8 -2.92 -4.69 -9.17
C SER A 8 -2.08 -3.85 -8.22
N ARG A 9 -0.79 -3.77 -8.53
CA ARG A 9 0.20 -2.94 -7.86
C ARG A 9 1.21 -2.44 -8.87
N SER A 10 1.74 -1.25 -8.65
CA SER A 10 2.78 -0.66 -9.49
C SER A 10 3.76 0.11 -8.62
N TYR A 11 5.04 0.04 -8.95
CA TYR A 11 6.05 0.83 -8.24
C TYR A 11 6.12 2.24 -8.84
N ASP A 12 5.81 3.24 -8.02
CA ASP A 12 5.97 4.64 -8.35
C ASP A 12 7.38 5.08 -7.94
N ARG A 13 8.29 5.14 -8.92
CA ARG A 13 9.69 5.53 -8.67
C ARG A 13 9.83 6.98 -8.21
N THR A 14 8.94 7.87 -8.64
CA THR A 14 8.91 9.28 -8.22
C THR A 14 8.55 9.43 -6.75
N ARG A 15 7.58 8.65 -6.27
CA ARG A 15 7.15 8.65 -4.86
C ARG A 15 7.93 7.67 -3.99
N ARG A 16 8.74 6.79 -4.60
CA ARG A 16 9.43 5.68 -3.92
C ARG A 16 8.45 4.85 -3.09
N ALA A 17 7.38 4.40 -3.75
CA ALA A 17 6.27 3.73 -3.11
C ALA A 17 5.61 2.72 -4.05
N VAL A 18 5.04 1.66 -3.49
CA VAL A 18 4.14 0.78 -4.23
C VAL A 18 2.73 1.39 -4.17
N ARG A 19 2.17 1.66 -5.34
CA ARG A 19 0.78 2.10 -5.51
C ARG A 19 -0.13 0.89 -5.67
N PHE A 20 -1.27 0.92 -4.98
CA PHE A 20 -2.36 -0.04 -5.10
C PHE A 20 -3.70 0.66 -4.92
N TRP A 21 -4.79 -0.06 -5.14
CA TRP A 21 -6.14 0.53 -5.21
C TRP A 21 -7.13 -0.26 -4.36
N GLY A 22 -8.02 0.48 -3.70
CA GLY A 22 -9.20 -0.08 -3.03
C GLY A 22 -10.48 0.55 -3.57
N HIS A 23 -11.59 -0.15 -3.40
CA HIS A 23 -12.89 0.22 -3.92
C HIS A 23 -13.91 0.32 -2.78
N ASP A 24 -14.55 1.47 -2.63
CA ASP A 24 -15.71 1.65 -1.74
C ASP A 24 -16.92 1.96 -2.61
N SER A 25 -17.56 0.90 -3.13
CA SER A 25 -18.78 0.79 -3.97
C SER A 25 -18.96 1.75 -5.17
N ALA A 26 -18.65 3.03 -5.02
CA ALA A 26 -18.77 4.08 -6.02
C ALA A 26 -17.42 4.73 -6.40
N ILE A 27 -16.36 4.56 -5.59
CA ILE A 27 -15.09 5.26 -5.80
C ILE A 27 -13.90 4.31 -5.66
N GLU A 28 -12.96 4.41 -6.60
CA GLU A 28 -11.61 3.85 -6.48
C GLU A 28 -10.71 4.82 -5.72
N ALA A 29 -10.15 4.37 -4.60
CA ALA A 29 -9.18 5.10 -3.81
C ALA A 29 -7.77 4.58 -4.07
N SER A 30 -6.83 5.51 -4.31
CA SER A 30 -5.41 5.18 -4.49
C SER A 30 -4.64 5.21 -3.17
N PHE A 31 -3.89 4.14 -2.92
CA PHE A 31 -3.02 3.99 -1.75
C PHE A 31 -1.58 3.85 -2.19
N PHE A 32 -0.67 4.39 -1.39
CA PHE A 32 0.77 4.35 -1.62
C PHE A 32 1.45 3.86 -0.35
N ILE A 33 2.18 2.76 -0.43
CA ILE A 33 3.03 2.32 0.67
C ILE A 33 4.48 2.62 0.34
N ASN A 34 5.13 3.42 1.18
CA ASN A 34 6.49 3.86 0.92
C ASN A 34 7.52 2.75 1.16
N GLU A 35 8.70 2.92 0.59
CA GLU A 35 9.81 1.97 0.80
C GLU A 35 10.12 1.75 2.29
N GLY A 36 10.02 2.78 3.13
CA GLY A 36 10.32 2.66 4.56
C GLY A 36 9.40 1.68 5.29
N ALA A 37 8.10 1.71 4.98
CA ALA A 37 7.13 0.76 5.48
C ALA A 37 7.42 -0.66 4.95
N LEU A 38 7.70 -0.79 3.65
CA LEU A 38 8.00 -2.08 3.04
C LEU A 38 9.27 -2.71 3.63
N LYS A 39 10.32 -1.92 3.88
CA LYS A 39 11.56 -2.37 4.54
C LYS A 39 11.32 -2.80 5.98
N ARG A 40 10.39 -2.16 6.69
CA ARG A 40 10.01 -2.56 8.06
C ARG A 40 9.24 -3.88 8.05
N LEU A 41 8.36 -4.07 7.08
CA LEU A 41 7.56 -5.30 6.92
C LEU A 41 8.42 -6.48 6.44
N ARG A 42 9.40 -6.20 5.59
CA ARG A 42 10.30 -7.21 5.03
C ARG A 42 11.74 -6.69 4.92
N PRO A 43 12.51 -6.76 6.02
CA PRO A 43 13.89 -6.28 6.06
C PRO A 43 14.86 -7.09 5.18
N ASP A 44 14.50 -8.33 4.86
CA ASP A 44 15.24 -9.28 4.02
C ASP A 44 15.01 -9.08 2.52
N ALA A 45 14.04 -8.24 2.12
CA ALA A 45 13.76 -8.00 0.71
C ALA A 45 14.85 -7.18 0.03
N SER A 46 15.05 -7.44 -1.26
CA SER A 46 15.87 -6.59 -2.12
C SER A 46 15.33 -5.15 -2.13
N TYR A 47 16.23 -4.17 -2.07
CA TYR A 47 15.88 -2.75 -2.12
C TYR A 47 15.76 -2.21 -3.55
N ASP A 48 15.18 -3.02 -4.42
CA ASP A 48 14.84 -2.69 -5.80
C ASP A 48 13.33 -2.80 -6.02
N GLU A 49 12.87 -2.39 -7.20
CA GLU A 49 11.45 -2.41 -7.54
C GLU A 49 10.83 -3.80 -7.36
N ALA A 50 11.50 -4.85 -7.83
CA ALA A 50 11.01 -6.22 -7.72
C ALA A 50 10.89 -6.66 -6.25
N GLY A 51 11.87 -6.32 -5.41
CA GLY A 51 11.86 -6.60 -3.99
C GLY A 51 10.75 -5.84 -3.25
N PHE A 52 10.48 -4.58 -3.60
CA PHE A 52 9.37 -3.82 -3.03
C PHE A 52 8.00 -4.39 -3.42
N LEU A 53 7.82 -4.79 -4.68
CA LEU A 53 6.58 -5.44 -5.12
C LEU A 53 6.41 -6.81 -4.44
N ASN A 54 7.50 -7.56 -4.28
CA ASN A 54 7.46 -8.85 -3.58
C ASN A 54 7.17 -8.68 -2.08
N ALA A 55 7.75 -7.67 -1.43
CA ALA A 55 7.45 -7.33 -0.04
C ALA A 55 5.97 -6.91 0.14
N PHE A 56 5.42 -6.17 -0.81
CA PHE A 56 3.99 -5.85 -0.86
C PHE A 56 3.14 -7.11 -0.97
N ASP A 57 3.43 -7.97 -1.96
CA ASP A 57 2.65 -9.18 -2.24
C ASP A 57 2.66 -10.14 -1.04
N SER A 58 3.81 -10.31 -0.36
CA SER A 58 3.93 -11.15 0.84
C SER A 58 3.19 -10.60 2.08
N ASN A 59 2.98 -9.29 2.14
CA ASN A 59 2.35 -8.62 3.30
C ASN A 59 1.00 -7.98 2.95
N ARG A 60 0.38 -8.40 1.84
CA ARG A 60 -0.77 -7.72 1.25
C ARG A 60 -1.94 -7.58 2.22
N ASP A 61 -2.24 -8.62 2.99
CA ASP A 61 -3.37 -8.61 3.94
C ASP A 61 -3.17 -7.59 5.06
N LEU A 62 -1.95 -7.52 5.61
CA LEU A 62 -1.57 -6.53 6.62
C LEU A 62 -1.65 -5.10 6.05
N ILE A 63 -1.15 -4.91 4.83
CA ILE A 63 -1.17 -3.62 4.13
C ILE A 63 -2.62 -3.18 3.84
N CYS A 64 -3.48 -4.08 3.38
CA CYS A 64 -4.90 -3.81 3.15
C CYS A 64 -5.63 -3.46 4.44
N ALA A 65 -5.33 -4.14 5.55
CA ALA A 65 -5.90 -3.81 6.86
C ALA A 65 -5.48 -2.41 7.34
N ALA A 66 -4.21 -2.04 7.17
CA ALA A 66 -3.73 -0.70 7.47
C ALA A 66 -4.37 0.36 6.56
N ALA A 67 -4.51 0.07 5.27
CA ALA A 67 -5.18 0.92 4.29
C ALA A 67 -6.64 1.19 4.68
N ALA A 68 -7.39 0.16 5.07
CA ALA A 68 -8.77 0.29 5.51
C ALA A 68 -8.89 1.20 6.76
N LYS A 69 -7.96 1.08 7.71
CA LYS A 69 -7.90 1.95 8.91
C LYS A 69 -7.58 3.40 8.58
N VAL A 70 -6.73 3.64 7.58
CA VAL A 70 -6.40 5.01 7.16
C VAL A 70 -7.57 5.62 6.38
N TYR A 71 -8.20 4.84 5.50
CA TYR A 71 -9.36 5.25 4.73
C TYR A 71 -10.53 5.67 5.62
N SER A 72 -10.80 4.93 6.70
CA SER A 72 -11.89 5.25 7.63
C SER A 72 -11.71 6.57 8.40
N ARG A 73 -10.49 7.14 8.41
CA ARG A 73 -10.19 8.42 9.07
C ARG A 73 -10.54 9.66 8.23
N GLY A 74 -11.02 9.47 7.00
CA GLY A 74 -11.59 10.55 6.18
C GLY A 74 -11.09 10.54 4.74
N SER A 75 -11.95 11.03 3.83
CA SER A 75 -11.68 10.98 2.38
C SER A 75 -10.58 11.95 1.95
N ARG A 76 -9.54 11.44 1.28
CA ARG A 76 -8.49 12.21 0.60
C ARG A 76 -8.26 11.64 -0.80
N GLY A 77 -7.78 12.48 -1.74
CA GLY A 77 -7.50 12.06 -3.11
C GLY A 77 -6.47 10.92 -3.23
N SER A 78 -5.57 10.79 -2.26
CA SER A 78 -4.68 9.63 -2.10
C SER A 78 -4.36 9.39 -0.62
N TYR A 79 -3.99 8.16 -0.29
CA TYR A 79 -3.60 7.75 1.06
C TYR A 79 -2.18 7.20 1.09
N ASP A 80 -1.39 7.68 2.04
CA ASP A 80 -0.02 7.22 2.24
C ASP A 80 0.05 6.30 3.47
N LEU A 81 0.69 5.15 3.28
CA LEU A 81 1.06 4.18 4.30
C LEU A 81 2.56 4.29 4.55
N VAL A 82 2.91 4.69 5.75
CA VAL A 82 4.28 4.85 6.24
C VAL A 82 4.57 3.81 7.33
N ALA A 83 5.83 3.70 7.74
CA ALA A 83 6.26 2.73 8.73
C ALA A 83 5.45 2.80 10.05
N ALA A 84 4.97 3.99 10.44
CA ALA A 84 4.14 4.18 11.65
C ALA A 84 2.73 3.57 11.55
N ASN A 85 2.30 3.13 10.37
CA ASN A 85 1.03 2.42 10.19
C ASN A 85 1.11 0.91 10.54
N PHE A 86 2.33 0.40 10.82
CA PHE A 86 2.64 -1.02 11.03
C PHE A 86 3.50 -1.24 12.30
#